data_AF-A0A9P1BVJ6-F1
#
_entry.id   AF-A0A9P1BVJ6-F1
#
_cell.length_a   1.000
_cell.length_b   1.000
_cell.length_c   1.000
_cell.angle_alpha   90.00
_cell.angle_beta   90.00
_cell.angle_gamma   90.00
#
_symmetry.space_group_name_H-M   'P 1'
#
loop_
_entity.id
_entity.type
_entity.pdbx_description
1 polymer ?
#
loop_
_entity_poly.entity_id
_entity_poly.type
_entity_poly.pdbx_seq_one_letter_code
_entity_poly.pdbx_strand_id
1 'polypeptide(L)'
;MAKKGGNDETLREELKVLLQAQTEWTEEVERLSEQRDVMMQKAQGSEAALDSERQAIDDLERECHSLELRCCNAKEEAASGRMSTNDSDVVRMQEELNELRRQVEQEQQRQNQEEQQEAKERATRARVDEQCMLLRALLDMVTGTGKLSKTSAVQLLQQLWKKGPEIPEDHPDAWSLLAQQAERHGAARRELLECCNQELRRRQRSAYELLDEEFLPLLLGALKGEGIVEAFERPDAACAQRLSSELLKR
;
A
#
# COMPACT_ATOMS: atom_id res chain seq x y z
N MET A 1 -40.75 33.09 23.31
CA MET A 1 -40.94 31.74 22.75
C MET A 1 -40.58 31.78 21.27
N ALA A 2 -40.12 30.65 20.72
CA ALA A 2 -39.59 30.44 19.36
C ALA A 2 -38.10 30.79 19.16
N LYS A 3 -37.25 29.74 19.29
CA LYS A 3 -36.00 29.50 18.51
C LYS A 3 -35.34 28.14 18.81
N LYS A 4 -36.09 27.16 19.36
CA LYS A 4 -35.56 25.79 19.60
C LYS A 4 -35.59 24.88 18.36
N GLY A 5 -36.46 25.16 17.37
CA GLY A 5 -36.59 24.31 16.18
C GLY A 5 -35.45 24.42 15.16
N GLY A 6 -34.69 25.51 15.16
CA GLY A 6 -33.62 25.72 14.17
C GLY A 6 -32.39 24.85 14.36
N ASN A 7 -32.12 24.41 15.60
CA ASN A 7 -30.95 23.57 15.90
C ASN A 7 -31.18 22.10 15.53
N ASP A 8 -32.39 21.59 15.74
CA ASP A 8 -32.74 20.20 15.41
C ASP A 8 -32.75 19.98 13.89
N GLU A 9 -33.17 21.00 13.14
CA GLU A 9 -33.19 20.96 11.68
C GLU A 9 -31.75 20.99 11.11
N THR A 10 -30.86 21.81 11.68
CA THR A 10 -29.44 21.83 11.28
C THR A 10 -28.71 20.54 11.61
N LEU A 11 -28.99 19.91 12.76
CA LEU A 11 -28.35 18.64 13.14
C LEU A 11 -28.81 17.49 12.22
N ARG A 12 -30.08 17.51 11.78
CA ARG A 12 -30.58 16.55 10.78
C ARG A 12 -29.90 16.73 9.43
N GLU A 13 -29.65 17.97 9.03
CA GLU A 13 -28.93 18.29 7.80
C GLU A 13 -27.47 17.79 7.87
N GLU A 14 -26.77 18.03 8.99
CA GLU A 14 -25.39 17.59 9.21
C GLU A 14 -25.27 16.06 9.29
N LEU A 15 -26.21 15.39 9.97
CA LEU A 15 -26.26 13.94 10.04
C LEU A 15 -26.50 13.33 8.65
N LYS A 16 -27.34 13.96 7.83
CA LYS A 16 -27.53 13.57 6.43
C LYS A 16 -26.23 13.72 5.62
N VAL A 17 -25.49 14.81 5.81
CA VAL A 17 -24.18 15.02 5.15
C VAL A 17 -23.15 13.99 5.61
N LEU A 18 -23.09 13.68 6.91
CA LEU A 18 -22.15 12.69 7.45
C LEU A 18 -22.50 11.26 7.00
N LEU A 19 -23.78 10.90 6.95
CA LEU A 19 -24.21 9.63 6.39
C LEU A 19 -23.84 9.54 4.90
N GLN A 20 -24.04 10.62 4.15
CA GLN A 20 -23.66 10.66 2.75
C GLN A 20 -22.13 10.53 2.58
N ALA A 21 -21.34 11.23 3.40
CA ALA A 21 -19.89 11.08 3.39
C ALA A 21 -19.48 9.65 3.79
N GLN A 22 -20.11 9.04 4.79
CA GLN A 22 -19.84 7.66 5.19
C GLN A 22 -20.15 6.67 4.07
N THR A 23 -21.27 6.85 3.35
CA THR A 23 -21.58 6.03 2.17
C THR A 23 -20.54 6.21 1.08
N GLU A 24 -20.13 7.44 0.78
CA GLU A 24 -19.08 7.74 -0.20
C GLU A 24 -17.74 7.09 0.18
N TRP A 25 -17.34 7.17 1.46
CA TRP A 25 -16.12 6.51 1.95
C TRP A 25 -16.21 4.98 1.90
N THR A 26 -17.38 4.40 2.17
CA THR A 26 -17.59 2.95 2.11
C THR A 26 -17.50 2.46 0.68
N GLU A 27 -18.15 3.16 -0.26
CA GLU A 27 -18.06 2.89 -1.69
C GLU A 27 -16.62 3.03 -2.19
N GLU A 28 -15.88 4.04 -1.74
CA GLU A 28 -14.47 4.24 -2.12
C GLU A 28 -13.57 3.11 -1.58
N VAL A 29 -13.80 2.65 -0.35
CA VAL A 29 -13.06 1.51 0.23
C VAL A 29 -13.37 0.21 -0.51
N GLU A 30 -14.63 -0.02 -0.87
CA GLU A 30 -15.03 -1.17 -1.68
C GLU A 30 -14.37 -1.12 -3.07
N ARG A 31 -14.44 0.03 -3.74
CA ARG A 31 -13.80 0.26 -5.05
C ARG A 31 -12.29 0.02 -5.01
N LEU A 32 -11.60 0.52 -3.98
CA LEU A 32 -10.16 0.31 -3.81
C LEU A 32 -9.83 -1.16 -3.48
N SER A 33 -10.72 -1.85 -2.75
CA SER A 33 -10.57 -3.28 -2.45
C SER A 33 -10.72 -4.13 -3.71
N GLU A 34 -11.71 -3.84 -4.55
CA GLU A 34 -11.88 -4.49 -5.84
C GLU A 34 -10.67 -4.24 -6.77
N GLN A 35 -10.16 -3.02 -6.82
CA GLN A 35 -8.95 -2.70 -7.59
C GLN A 35 -7.73 -3.47 -7.09
N ARG A 36 -7.54 -3.57 -5.77
CA ARG A 36 -6.47 -4.38 -5.18
C ARG A 36 -6.61 -5.84 -5.60
N ASP A 37 -7.81 -6.40 -5.54
CA ASP A 37 -8.04 -7.81 -5.86
C ASP A 37 -7.81 -8.10 -7.35
N VAL A 38 -8.24 -7.20 -8.25
CA VAL A 38 -7.91 -7.28 -9.68
C VAL A 38 -6.40 -7.22 -9.93
N MET A 39 -5.69 -6.31 -9.26
CA MET A 39 -4.24 -6.21 -9.38
C MET A 39 -3.53 -7.46 -8.83
N MET A 40 -4.03 -8.03 -7.73
CA MET A 40 -3.52 -9.27 -7.15
C MET A 40 -3.71 -10.46 -8.10
N GLN A 41 -4.89 -10.60 -8.70
CA GLN A 41 -5.15 -11.64 -9.71
C GLN A 41 -4.26 -11.46 -10.93
N LYS A 42 -4.05 -10.21 -11.39
CA LYS A 42 -3.14 -9.93 -12.51
C LYS A 42 -1.70 -10.30 -12.17
N ALA A 43 -1.24 -9.99 -10.96
CA ALA A 43 0.10 -10.35 -10.49
C ALA A 43 0.30 -11.88 -10.43
N GLN A 44 -0.67 -12.61 -9.87
CA GLN A 44 -0.65 -14.07 -9.85
C GLN A 44 -0.67 -14.67 -11.25
N GLY A 45 -1.45 -14.09 -12.17
CA GLY A 45 -1.47 -14.51 -13.57
C GLY A 45 -0.14 -14.29 -14.28
N SER A 46 0.55 -13.18 -14.01
CA SER A 46 1.90 -12.95 -14.56
C SER A 46 2.96 -13.86 -13.94
N GLU A 47 2.85 -14.19 -12.65
CA GLU A 47 3.77 -15.13 -11.98
C GLU A 47 3.63 -16.54 -12.57
N ALA A 48 2.40 -17.02 -12.77
CA ALA A 48 2.15 -18.30 -13.43
C ALA A 48 2.65 -18.33 -14.89
N ALA A 49 2.54 -17.21 -15.62
CA ALA A 49 3.07 -17.10 -16.97
C ALA A 49 4.60 -17.20 -16.98
N LEU A 50 5.28 -16.48 -16.08
CA LEU A 50 6.74 -16.54 -15.93
C LEU A 50 7.24 -17.94 -15.55
N ASP A 51 6.53 -18.64 -14.65
CA ASP A 51 6.87 -20.03 -14.31
C ASP A 51 6.71 -20.97 -15.52
N SER A 52 5.68 -20.77 -16.34
CA SER A 52 5.50 -21.54 -17.57
C SER A 52 6.59 -21.25 -18.62
N GLU A 53 7.04 -20.01 -18.74
CA GLU A 53 8.14 -19.62 -19.62
C GLU A 53 9.48 -20.21 -19.14
N ARG A 54 9.74 -20.19 -17.82
CA ARG A 54 10.91 -20.84 -17.22
C ARG A 54 10.95 -22.33 -17.51
N GLN A 55 9.81 -23.00 -17.37
CA GLN A 55 9.73 -24.43 -17.68
C GLN A 55 9.97 -24.71 -19.18
N ALA A 56 9.45 -23.86 -20.07
CA ALA A 56 9.71 -23.99 -21.51
C ALA A 56 11.20 -23.81 -21.86
N ILE A 57 11.90 -22.91 -21.17
CA ILE A 57 13.35 -22.72 -21.34
C ILE A 57 14.13 -23.94 -20.85
N ASP A 58 13.80 -24.45 -19.66
CA ASP A 58 14.43 -25.68 -19.13
C ASP A 58 14.25 -26.87 -20.08
N ASP A 59 13.08 -26.98 -20.72
CA ASP A 59 12.79 -28.04 -21.70
C ASP A 59 13.63 -27.85 -22.98
N LEU A 60 13.74 -26.62 -23.50
CA LEU A 60 14.60 -26.28 -24.65
C LEU A 60 16.09 -26.52 -24.36
N GLU A 61 16.56 -26.23 -23.15
CA GLU A 61 17.95 -26.49 -22.73
C GLU A 61 18.24 -28.00 -22.70
N ARG A 62 17.29 -28.83 -22.23
CA ARG A 62 17.40 -30.30 -22.28
C ARG A 62 17.42 -30.82 -23.71
N GLU A 63 16.61 -30.26 -24.61
CA GLU A 63 16.61 -30.63 -26.03
C GLU A 63 17.94 -30.26 -26.72
N CYS A 64 18.46 -29.06 -26.47
CA CYS A 64 19.79 -28.64 -26.90
C CYS A 64 20.86 -29.64 -26.45
N HIS A 65 20.88 -29.98 -25.16
CA HIS A 65 21.85 -30.91 -24.62
C HIS A 65 21.73 -32.31 -25.24
N SER A 66 20.51 -32.79 -25.47
CA SER A 66 20.25 -34.05 -26.17
C SER A 66 20.75 -34.03 -27.62
N LEU A 67 20.57 -32.93 -28.34
CA LEU A 67 21.09 -32.75 -29.71
C LEU A 67 22.62 -32.68 -29.72
N GLU A 68 23.25 -32.02 -28.74
CA GLU A 68 24.71 -31.98 -28.61
C GLU A 68 25.30 -33.37 -28.43
N LEU A 69 24.71 -34.17 -27.53
CA LEU A 69 25.12 -35.56 -27.32
C LEU A 69 24.96 -36.38 -28.60
N ARG A 70 23.84 -36.24 -29.32
CA ARG A 70 23.61 -36.93 -30.61
C ARG A 70 24.63 -36.51 -31.68
N CYS A 71 24.93 -35.21 -31.78
CA CYS A 71 25.94 -34.68 -32.70
C CYS A 71 27.35 -35.20 -32.36
N CYS A 72 27.73 -35.22 -31.08
CA CYS A 72 29.01 -35.78 -30.65
C CYS A 72 29.10 -37.28 -31.00
N ASN A 73 28.07 -38.06 -30.67
CA ASN A 73 28.03 -39.49 -30.97
C ASN A 73 28.11 -39.75 -32.49
N ALA A 74 27.36 -39.00 -33.30
CA ALA A 74 27.39 -39.14 -34.76
C ALA A 74 28.77 -38.78 -35.35
N LYS A 75 29.45 -37.76 -34.80
CA LYS A 75 30.83 -37.40 -35.18
C LYS A 75 31.83 -38.49 -34.80
N GLU A 76 31.69 -39.10 -33.62
CA GLU A 76 32.52 -40.22 -33.18
C GLU A 76 32.28 -41.48 -34.02
N GLU A 77 31.03 -41.78 -34.38
CA GLU A 77 30.68 -42.90 -35.26
C GLU A 77 31.20 -42.73 -36.69
N ALA A 78 31.14 -41.51 -37.24
CA ALA A 78 31.73 -41.16 -38.52
C ALA A 78 33.26 -41.29 -38.49
N ALA A 79 33.92 -40.77 -37.45
CA ALA A 79 35.37 -40.85 -37.28
C ALA A 79 35.88 -42.29 -37.07
N SER A 80 35.07 -43.14 -36.42
CA SER A 80 35.39 -44.55 -36.20
C SER A 80 35.01 -45.47 -37.36
N GLY A 81 34.41 -44.94 -38.43
CA GLY A 81 34.02 -45.67 -39.64
C GLY A 81 32.93 -46.72 -39.41
N ARG A 82 32.20 -46.64 -38.29
CA ARG A 82 31.22 -47.66 -37.88
C ARG A 82 29.85 -47.47 -38.52
N MET A 83 29.53 -46.28 -39.03
CA MET A 83 28.31 -45.99 -39.79
C MET A 83 28.58 -45.07 -40.97
N SER A 84 27.82 -45.26 -42.06
CA SER A 84 27.74 -44.33 -43.20
C SER A 84 26.76 -43.21 -42.86
N THR A 85 27.07 -42.40 -41.86
CA THR A 85 26.33 -41.15 -41.62
C THR A 85 26.66 -40.18 -42.75
N ASN A 86 25.65 -39.73 -43.49
CA ASN A 86 25.84 -38.74 -44.55
C ASN A 86 26.28 -37.42 -43.89
N ASP A 87 27.39 -36.82 -44.34
CA ASP A 87 27.87 -35.51 -43.86
C ASP A 87 26.78 -34.43 -43.90
N SER A 88 25.83 -34.55 -44.83
CA SER A 88 24.59 -33.77 -44.92
C SER A 88 23.79 -33.72 -43.61
N ASP A 89 23.61 -34.86 -42.95
CA ASP A 89 22.80 -34.96 -41.72
C ASP A 89 23.53 -34.35 -40.53
N VAL A 90 24.86 -34.46 -40.49
CA VAL A 90 25.71 -33.83 -39.47
C VAL A 90 25.72 -32.31 -39.62
N VAL A 91 25.79 -31.81 -40.85
CA VAL A 91 25.70 -30.37 -41.14
C VAL A 91 24.31 -29.83 -40.76
N ARG A 92 23.23 -30.52 -41.13
CA ARG A 92 21.86 -30.08 -40.78
C ARG A 92 21.64 -30.06 -39.26
N MET A 93 22.07 -31.10 -38.54
CA MET A 93 21.97 -31.13 -37.08
C MET A 93 22.83 -30.02 -36.43
N GLN A 94 23.97 -29.67 -37.01
CA GLN A 94 24.82 -28.59 -36.51
C GLN A 94 24.19 -27.20 -36.76
N GLU A 95 23.50 -27.01 -37.88
CA GLU A 95 22.73 -25.78 -38.18
C GLU A 95 21.54 -25.62 -37.24
N GLU A 96 20.77 -26.70 -37.01
CA GLU A 96 19.67 -26.73 -36.03
C GLU A 96 20.17 -26.40 -34.61
N LEU A 97 21.34 -26.92 -34.22
CA LEU A 97 21.97 -26.62 -32.92
C LEU A 97 22.38 -25.16 -32.79
N ASN A 98 22.95 -24.58 -33.85
CA ASN A 98 23.37 -23.19 -33.85
C ASN A 98 22.18 -22.23 -33.76
N GLU A 99 21.05 -22.53 -34.43
CA GLU A 99 19.84 -21.72 -34.34
C GLU A 99 19.19 -21.83 -32.95
N LEU A 100 19.11 -23.03 -32.39
CA LEU A 100 18.62 -23.24 -31.02
C LEU A 100 19.48 -22.50 -29.98
N ARG A 101 20.81 -22.56 -30.09
CA ARG A 101 21.71 -21.80 -29.21
C ARG A 101 21.48 -20.29 -29.30
N ARG A 102 21.23 -19.77 -30.51
CA ARG A 102 20.91 -18.36 -30.72
C ARG A 102 19.58 -17.96 -30.08
N GLN A 103 18.59 -18.83 -30.14
CA GLN A 103 17.29 -18.63 -29.49
C GLN A 103 17.41 -18.64 -27.96
N VAL A 104 18.17 -19.59 -27.39
CA VAL A 104 18.46 -19.63 -25.95
C VAL A 104 19.19 -18.37 -25.49
N GLU A 105 20.23 -17.94 -26.21
CA GLU A 105 20.97 -16.71 -25.88
C GLU A 105 20.06 -15.46 -25.92
N GLN A 106 19.15 -15.36 -26.89
CA GLN A 106 18.19 -14.26 -26.96
C GLN A 106 17.20 -14.27 -25.80
N GLU A 107 16.69 -15.45 -25.45
CA GLU A 107 15.73 -15.59 -24.35
C GLU A 107 16.38 -15.31 -23.00
N GLN A 108 17.62 -15.74 -22.81
CA GLN A 108 18.40 -15.47 -21.60
C GLN A 108 18.77 -13.99 -21.47
N GLN A 109 18.98 -13.29 -22.59
CA GLN A 109 19.11 -11.83 -22.59
C GLN A 109 17.79 -11.13 -22.21
N ARG A 110 16.64 -11.62 -22.70
CA ARG A 110 15.33 -11.07 -22.33
C ARG A 110 15.06 -11.26 -20.83
N GLN A 111 15.26 -12.47 -20.31
CA GLN A 111 15.10 -12.76 -18.89
C GLN A 111 16.02 -11.92 -18.01
N ASN A 112 17.30 -11.78 -18.37
CA ASN A 112 18.22 -10.92 -17.62
C ASN A 112 17.77 -9.45 -17.58
N GLN A 113 17.13 -8.94 -18.64
CA GLN A 113 16.58 -7.58 -18.66
C GLN A 113 15.34 -7.46 -17.79
N GLU A 114 14.43 -8.45 -17.87
CA GLU A 114 13.23 -8.52 -17.03
C GLU A 114 13.58 -8.64 -15.54
N GLU A 115 14.53 -9.51 -15.18
CA GLU A 115 15.03 -9.65 -13.80
C GLU A 115 15.69 -8.37 -13.29
N GLN A 116 16.47 -7.66 -14.12
CA GLN A 116 17.03 -6.37 -13.74
C GLN A 116 15.96 -5.30 -13.52
N GLN A 117 14.91 -5.32 -14.34
CA GLN A 117 13.80 -4.38 -14.20
C GLN A 117 12.96 -4.70 -12.96
N GLU A 118 12.68 -5.97 -12.72
CA GLU A 118 11.97 -6.43 -11.52
C GLU A 118 12.79 -6.15 -10.26
N ALA A 119 14.11 -6.34 -10.29
CA ALA A 119 14.99 -5.99 -9.17
C ALA A 119 14.95 -4.49 -8.86
N LYS A 120 14.91 -3.63 -9.88
CA LYS A 120 14.72 -2.18 -9.71
C LYS A 120 13.35 -1.86 -9.11
N GLU A 121 12.28 -2.49 -9.57
CA GLU A 121 10.95 -2.31 -9.02
C GLU A 121 10.82 -2.81 -7.58
N ARG A 122 11.42 -3.95 -7.24
CA ARG A 122 11.47 -4.44 -5.86
C ARG A 122 12.25 -3.47 -4.98
N ALA A 123 13.35 -2.90 -5.46
CA ALA A 123 14.11 -1.90 -4.72
C ALA A 123 13.33 -0.60 -4.50
N THR A 124 12.55 -0.15 -5.49
CA THR A 124 11.70 1.05 -5.32
C THR A 124 10.53 0.76 -4.37
N ARG A 125 9.87 -0.39 -4.47
CA ARG A 125 8.79 -0.81 -3.55
C ARG A 125 9.31 -0.91 -2.11
N ALA A 126 10.42 -1.60 -1.89
CA ALA A 126 11.03 -1.72 -0.56
C ALA A 126 11.35 -0.35 0.06
N ARG A 127 11.82 0.61 -0.75
CA ARG A 127 12.07 1.98 -0.30
C ARG A 127 10.78 2.73 0.06
N VAL A 128 9.70 2.53 -0.69
CA VAL A 128 8.39 3.13 -0.37
C VAL A 128 7.83 2.51 0.91
N ASP A 129 7.91 1.19 1.06
CA ASP A 129 7.46 0.48 2.26
C ASP A 129 8.24 0.95 3.50
N GLU A 130 9.56 1.11 3.38
CA GLU A 130 10.39 1.71 4.41
C GLU A 130 9.87 3.10 4.79
N GLN A 131 9.66 3.99 3.81
CA GLN A 131 9.13 5.34 4.06
C GLN A 131 7.75 5.33 4.73
N CYS A 132 6.85 4.42 4.34
CA CYS A 132 5.55 4.24 4.96
C CYS A 132 5.66 3.77 6.42
N MET A 133 6.58 2.84 6.71
CA MET A 133 6.85 2.41 8.10
C MET A 133 7.41 3.56 8.95
N LEU A 134 8.34 4.35 8.42
CA LEU A 134 8.89 5.51 9.14
C LEU A 134 7.80 6.58 9.41
N LEU A 135 6.95 6.86 8.43
CA LEU A 135 5.82 7.78 8.59
C LEU A 135 4.83 7.28 9.65
N ARG A 136 4.52 5.98 9.64
CA ARG A 136 3.63 5.35 10.63
C ARG A 136 4.22 5.44 12.04
N ALA A 137 5.50 5.18 12.21
CA ALA A 137 6.19 5.31 13.49
C ALA A 137 6.15 6.76 14.03
N LEU A 138 6.27 7.77 13.15
CA LEU A 138 6.09 9.17 13.54
C LEU A 138 4.65 9.50 13.93
N LEU A 139 3.65 9.01 13.18
CA LEU A 139 2.25 9.20 13.52
C LEU A 139 1.88 8.53 14.85
N ASP A 140 2.42 7.34 15.12
CA ASP A 140 2.24 6.64 16.39
C ASP A 140 2.81 7.45 17.58
N MET A 141 3.90 8.19 17.37
CA MET A 141 4.45 9.09 18.38
C MET A 141 3.54 10.30 18.64
N VAL A 142 3.05 10.95 17.58
CA VAL A 142 2.17 12.13 17.68
C VAL A 142 0.82 11.78 18.31
N THR A 143 0.33 10.58 18.03
CA THR A 143 -0.95 10.07 18.58
C THR A 143 -0.80 9.39 19.94
N GLY A 144 0.42 9.32 20.48
CA GLY A 144 0.72 8.78 21.80
C GLY A 144 0.61 7.25 21.91
N THR A 145 0.58 6.53 20.79
CA THR A 145 0.49 5.07 20.73
C THR A 145 1.87 4.40 20.75
N GLY A 146 2.91 5.11 20.33
CA GLY A 146 4.30 4.66 20.28
C GLY A 146 5.24 5.43 21.22
N LYS A 147 6.26 4.75 21.76
CA LYS A 147 7.37 5.37 22.50
C LYS A 147 8.65 5.29 21.65
N LEU A 148 9.05 6.41 21.08
CA LEU A 148 10.34 6.56 20.39
C LEU A 148 11.25 7.48 21.21
N SER A 149 12.56 7.20 21.22
CA SER A 149 13.52 8.13 21.79
C SER A 149 13.59 9.41 20.94
N LYS A 150 13.95 10.53 21.56
CA LYS A 150 14.12 11.83 20.87
C LYS A 150 15.10 11.71 19.70
N THR A 151 16.21 11.00 19.92
CA THR A 151 17.25 10.75 18.91
C THR A 151 16.71 9.95 17.72
N SER A 152 15.94 8.88 17.95
CA SER A 152 15.32 8.11 16.88
C SER A 152 14.26 8.91 16.11
N ALA A 153 13.52 9.78 16.79
CA ALA A 153 12.53 10.66 16.18
C ALA A 153 13.17 11.75 15.28
N VAL A 154 14.29 12.36 15.71
CA VAL A 154 15.09 13.27 14.86
C VAL A 154 15.63 12.53 13.65
N GLN A 155 16.21 11.36 13.85
CA GLN A 155 16.75 10.54 12.75
C GLN A 155 15.67 10.17 11.74
N LEU A 156 14.47 9.79 12.19
CA LEU A 156 13.32 9.51 11.33
C LEU A 156 12.89 10.73 10.51
N LEU A 157 12.77 11.90 11.16
CA LEU A 157 12.42 13.15 10.49
C LEU A 157 13.48 13.58 9.47
N GLN A 158 14.77 13.42 9.79
CA GLN A 158 15.88 13.71 8.87
C GLN A 158 15.93 12.73 7.69
N GLN A 159 15.63 11.45 7.91
CA GLN A 159 15.56 10.43 6.84
C GLN A 159 14.40 10.67 5.87
N LEU A 160 13.25 11.12 6.37
CA LEU A 160 12.11 11.50 5.55
C LEU A 160 12.34 12.85 4.85
N TRP A 161 12.97 13.80 5.54
CA TRP A 161 13.26 15.13 5.06
C TRP A 161 14.69 15.24 4.49
N LYS A 162 14.99 14.43 3.47
CA LYS A 162 16.33 14.28 2.84
C LYS A 162 17.05 15.57 2.42
N LYS A 163 16.35 16.71 2.33
CA LYS A 163 16.88 18.05 2.00
C LYS A 163 16.37 19.14 2.95
N GLY A 164 15.90 18.76 4.13
CA GLY A 164 15.40 19.69 5.14
C GLY A 164 16.53 20.36 5.92
N PRO A 165 16.24 21.47 6.62
CA PRO A 165 17.16 22.00 7.62
C PRO A 165 17.43 20.92 8.68
N GLU A 166 18.68 20.83 9.14
CA GLU A 166 19.03 19.97 10.27
C GLU A 166 18.17 20.36 11.47
N ILE A 167 17.36 19.41 11.94
CA ILE A 167 16.54 19.59 13.14
C ILE A 167 17.47 19.41 14.34
N PRO A 168 17.74 20.45 15.14
CA PRO A 168 18.55 20.30 16.34
C PRO A 168 17.82 19.39 17.35
N GLU A 169 18.53 18.41 17.91
CA GLU A 169 17.99 17.51 18.94
C GLU A 169 17.46 18.28 20.15
N ASP A 170 18.08 19.44 20.45
CA ASP A 170 17.76 20.31 21.58
C ASP A 170 16.87 21.49 21.22
N HIS A 171 15.91 21.33 20.28
CA HIS A 171 14.90 22.37 20.09
C HIS A 171 14.11 22.55 21.40
N PRO A 172 14.19 23.70 22.08
CA PRO A 172 13.86 23.83 23.51
C PRO A 172 12.41 23.46 23.83
N ASP A 173 11.49 23.70 22.89
CA ASP A 173 10.06 23.47 23.11
C ASP A 173 9.46 22.33 22.27
N ALA A 174 10.16 21.79 21.27
CA ALA A 174 9.54 20.88 20.29
C ALA A 174 9.14 19.53 20.92
N TRP A 175 10.01 18.96 21.75
CA TRP A 175 9.73 17.71 22.45
C TRP A 175 8.73 17.87 23.58
N SER A 176 8.70 19.03 24.22
CA SER A 176 7.70 19.36 25.24
C SER A 176 6.31 19.47 24.62
N LEU A 177 6.20 20.15 23.46
CA LEU A 177 4.96 20.25 22.70
C LEU A 177 4.50 18.89 22.15
N LEU A 178 5.43 18.06 21.63
CA LEU A 178 5.11 16.70 21.17
C LEU A 178 4.66 15.80 22.33
N ALA A 179 5.30 15.90 23.50
CA ALA A 179 4.90 15.14 24.68
C ALA A 179 3.52 15.60 25.20
N GLN A 180 3.26 16.91 25.27
CA GLN A 180 1.95 17.46 25.61
C GLN A 180 0.87 17.04 24.61
N GLN A 181 1.20 17.00 23.32
CA GLN A 181 0.29 16.56 22.27
C GLN A 181 0.01 15.06 22.38
N ALA A 182 1.04 14.23 22.58
CA ALA A 182 0.89 12.79 22.80
C ALA A 182 0.09 12.48 24.09
N GLU A 183 0.28 13.26 25.15
CA GLU A 183 -0.48 13.13 26.40
C GLU A 183 -1.93 13.54 26.22
N ARG A 184 -2.20 14.67 25.55
CA ARG A 184 -3.56 15.12 25.21
C ARG A 184 -4.28 14.11 24.32
N HIS A 185 -3.65 13.64 23.24
CA HIS A 185 -4.24 12.63 22.35
C HIS A 185 -4.38 11.27 23.01
N GLY A 186 -3.44 10.88 23.87
CA GLY A 186 -3.51 9.64 24.63
C GLY A 186 -4.59 9.67 25.73
N ALA A 187 -4.83 10.81 26.36
CA ALA A 187 -5.95 11.03 27.28
C ALA A 187 -7.29 11.02 26.52
N ALA A 188 -7.41 11.85 25.48
CA ALA A 188 -8.58 11.92 24.61
C ALA A 188 -8.97 10.54 24.04
N ARG A 189 -7.99 9.77 23.56
CA ARG A 189 -8.21 8.42 23.03
C ARG A 189 -8.64 7.43 24.12
N ARG A 190 -8.04 7.49 25.32
CA ARG A 190 -8.44 6.62 26.43
C ARG A 190 -9.85 6.94 26.89
N GLU A 191 -10.20 8.21 26.96
CA GLU A 191 -11.51 8.69 27.37
C GLU A 191 -12.59 8.34 26.34
N LEU A 192 -12.28 8.45 25.04
CA LEU A 192 -13.09 7.90 23.94
C LEU A 192 -13.34 6.40 24.11
N LEU A 193 -12.27 5.63 24.31
CA LEU A 193 -12.35 4.19 24.47
C LEU A 193 -13.07 3.80 25.76
N GLU A 194 -12.92 4.56 26.84
CA GLU A 194 -13.56 4.33 28.13
C GLU A 194 -15.04 4.69 28.09
N CYS A 195 -15.41 5.78 27.41
CA CYS A 195 -16.80 6.10 27.09
C CYS A 195 -17.44 5.02 26.22
N CYS A 196 -16.78 4.62 25.13
CA CYS A 196 -17.26 3.54 24.27
C CYS A 196 -17.39 2.21 25.03
N ASN A 197 -16.41 1.85 25.87
CA ASN A 197 -16.45 0.63 26.67
C ASN A 197 -17.49 0.68 27.78
N GLN A 198 -17.71 1.84 28.42
CA GLN A 198 -18.77 2.00 29.43
C GLN A 198 -20.14 1.89 28.78
N GLU A 199 -20.33 2.48 27.60
CA GLU A 199 -21.57 2.39 26.85
C GLU A 199 -21.82 0.96 26.32
N LEU A 200 -20.78 0.26 25.86
CA LEU A 200 -20.84 -1.16 25.48
C LEU A 200 -21.06 -2.11 26.66
N ARG A 201 -20.66 -1.73 27.89
CA ARG A 201 -20.89 -2.56 29.10
C ARG A 201 -22.26 -2.30 29.72
N ARG A 202 -22.78 -1.07 29.63
CA ARG A 202 -24.12 -0.71 30.11
C ARG A 202 -25.22 -1.33 29.25
N ARG A 203 -24.93 -1.66 28.00
CA ARG A 203 -25.88 -2.22 27.05
C ARG A 203 -25.37 -3.59 26.61
N GLN A 204 -26.14 -4.64 26.86
CA GLN A 204 -25.85 -6.03 26.45
C GLN A 204 -25.93 -6.24 24.93
N ARG A 205 -25.66 -5.20 24.14
CA ARG A 205 -26.04 -5.10 22.73
C ARG A 205 -24.89 -4.53 21.91
N SER A 206 -24.88 -4.93 20.64
CA SER A 206 -23.83 -4.67 19.65
C SER A 206 -23.45 -3.18 19.55
N ALA A 207 -22.18 -2.90 19.28
CA ALA A 207 -21.62 -1.55 19.05
C ALA A 207 -22.40 -0.69 18.05
N TYR A 208 -23.19 -1.32 17.17
CA TYR A 208 -24.10 -0.64 16.25
C TYR A 208 -25.19 0.17 16.96
N GLU A 209 -25.70 -0.28 18.11
CA GLU A 209 -26.80 0.40 18.82
C GLU A 209 -26.35 1.66 19.59
N LEU A 210 -25.04 1.92 19.67
CA LEU A 210 -24.49 3.18 20.21
C LEU A 210 -24.42 4.29 19.16
N LEU A 211 -24.56 3.93 17.89
CA LEU A 211 -24.66 4.85 16.76
C LEU A 211 -26.13 5.15 16.40
N ASP A 212 -27.08 4.68 17.21
CA ASP A 212 -28.50 4.98 17.04
C ASP A 212 -28.80 6.45 17.39
N GLU A 213 -29.86 6.98 16.77
CA GLU A 213 -30.26 8.40 16.80
C GLU A 213 -30.42 8.98 18.21
N GLU A 214 -30.70 8.15 19.21
CA GLU A 214 -30.90 8.57 20.60
C GLU A 214 -29.58 8.74 21.39
N PHE A 215 -28.52 8.00 21.04
CA PHE A 215 -27.31 7.87 21.88
C PHE A 215 -26.07 8.51 21.27
N LEU A 216 -26.02 8.60 19.93
CA LEU A 216 -24.99 9.35 19.20
C LEU A 216 -24.86 10.82 19.66
N PRO A 217 -25.95 11.57 19.93
CA PRO A 217 -25.84 12.96 20.41
C PRO A 217 -25.24 13.07 21.81
N LEU A 218 -25.48 12.07 22.68
CA LEU A 218 -24.90 12.04 24.03
C LEU A 218 -23.40 11.74 23.97
N LEU A 219 -22.98 10.85 23.07
CA LEU A 219 -21.56 10.57 22.82
C LEU A 219 -20.85 11.81 22.27
N LEU A 220 -21.40 12.47 21.24
CA LEU A 220 -20.83 13.70 20.68
C LEU A 220 -20.75 14.84 21.72
N GLY A 221 -21.74 14.94 22.61
CA GLY A 221 -21.74 15.88 23.72
C GLY A 221 -20.59 15.64 24.70
N ALA A 222 -20.31 14.37 25.05
CA ALA A 222 -19.17 13.99 25.87
C ALA A 222 -17.84 14.31 25.17
N LEU A 223 -17.71 13.95 23.88
CA LEU A 223 -16.50 14.21 23.09
C LEU A 223 -16.18 15.71 22.90
N LYS A 224 -17.23 16.54 22.86
CA LYS A 224 -17.10 17.99 22.86
C LYS A 224 -16.71 18.55 24.23
N GLY A 225 -17.25 17.98 25.31
CA GLY A 225 -16.87 18.33 26.69
C GLY A 225 -15.39 18.10 26.97
N GLU A 226 -14.83 17.05 26.38
CA GLU A 226 -13.41 16.69 26.51
C GLU A 226 -12.50 17.38 25.47
N GLY A 227 -13.04 18.28 24.65
CA GLY A 227 -12.26 19.05 23.67
C GLY A 227 -11.65 18.22 22.54
N ILE A 228 -12.10 16.97 22.36
CA ILE A 228 -11.64 16.06 21.30
C ILE A 228 -12.19 16.50 19.95
N VAL A 229 -13.38 17.09 19.97
CA VAL A 229 -14.01 17.73 18.82
C VAL A 229 -14.09 19.22 19.12
N GLU A 230 -13.33 20.03 18.39
CA GLU A 230 -13.44 21.49 18.50
C GLU A 230 -14.83 21.93 18.04
N ALA A 231 -15.36 22.98 18.69
CA ALA A 231 -16.59 23.61 18.26
C ALA A 231 -16.43 24.00 16.79
N PHE A 232 -17.19 23.34 15.91
CA PHE A 232 -17.31 23.74 14.53
C PHE A 232 -18.03 25.10 14.51
N GLU A 233 -17.26 26.17 14.72
CA GLU A 233 -17.73 27.51 14.38
C GLU A 233 -17.90 27.53 12.87
N ARG A 234 -19.15 27.69 12.44
CA ARG A 234 -19.53 27.72 11.02
C ARG A 234 -18.52 28.57 10.24
N PRO A 235 -17.89 28.05 9.17
CA PRO A 235 -17.15 28.91 8.27
C PRO A 235 -18.12 29.97 7.75
N ASP A 236 -17.73 31.24 7.90
CA ASP A 236 -18.51 32.38 7.44
C ASP A 236 -19.05 32.11 6.02
N ALA A 237 -20.29 32.49 5.75
CA ALA A 237 -20.99 32.18 4.50
C ALA A 237 -20.19 32.58 3.24
N ALA A 238 -19.26 33.51 3.37
CA ALA A 238 -18.31 33.92 2.33
C ALA A 238 -17.29 32.82 1.95
N CYS A 239 -16.88 31.96 2.89
CA CYS A 239 -15.94 30.87 2.66
C CYS A 239 -16.62 29.67 1.96
N ALA A 240 -17.85 29.35 2.36
CA ALA A 240 -18.67 28.33 1.70
C ALA A 240 -18.95 28.71 0.24
N GLN A 241 -19.29 29.97 -0.05
CA GLN A 241 -19.50 30.43 -1.43
C GLN A 241 -18.24 30.38 -2.30
N ARG A 242 -17.05 30.63 -1.73
CA ARG A 242 -15.78 30.52 -2.48
C ARG A 242 -15.49 29.06 -2.86
N LEU A 243 -15.65 28.12 -1.92
CA LEU A 243 -15.45 26.70 -2.19
C LEU A 243 -16.47 26.15 -3.20
N SER A 244 -17.73 26.56 -3.12
CA SER A 244 -18.74 26.21 -4.13
C SER A 244 -18.40 26.77 -5.52
N SER A 245 -17.84 27.98 -5.59
CA SER A 245 -17.50 28.61 -6.87
C SER A 245 -16.25 28.04 -7.56
N GLU A 246 -15.31 27.46 -6.80
CA GLU A 246 -14.13 26.80 -7.36
C GLU A 246 -14.41 25.36 -7.79
N LEU A 247 -15.29 24.65 -7.08
CA LEU A 247 -15.68 23.28 -7.44
C LEU A 247 -16.56 23.21 -8.69
N LEU A 248 -17.27 24.28 -9.04
CA LEU A 248 -18.09 24.38 -10.26
C LEU A 248 -17.29 24.78 -11.52
N LYS A 249 -15.97 24.99 -11.40
CA LYS A 249 -15.09 25.36 -12.53
C LYS A 249 -14.09 24.25 -12.92
N ARG A 250 -14.18 23.07 -12.31
CA ARG A 250 -13.47 21.85 -12.71
C ARG A 250 -14.47 20.84 -13.24
#